data_AF-A0A0U1M729-F1
#
_entry.id   AF-A0A0U1M729-F1
#
_cell.length_a   1.000
_cell.length_b   1.000
_cell.length_c   1.000
_cell.angle_alpha   90.00
_cell.angle_beta   90.00
_cell.angle_gamma   90.00
#
_symmetry.space_group_name_H-M   'P 1'
#
loop_
_entity.id
_entity.type
_entity.pdbx_description
1 polymer ?
#
loop_
_entity_poly.entity_id
_entity_poly.type
_entity_poly.pdbx_seq_one_letter_code
_entity_poly.pdbx_strand_id
1 'polypeptide(L)'
;MPLPTLSYNDYTVAWICALPLEMTAAKAMLDEVHNPLPQPESDNNSYTLGTVHGHHLVILCLPSGVYGTTSAATAVATKLDWCSVV
;
A
#
# COMPACT_ATOMS: atom_id res chain seq x y z
N MET A 1 -23.03 -3.06 14.82
CA MET A 1 -22.82 -1.98 13.83
C MET A 1 -21.99 -2.59 12.72
N PRO A 2 -22.40 -2.56 11.45
CA PRO A 2 -21.55 -3.05 10.37
C PRO A 2 -20.29 -2.18 10.29
N LEU A 3 -19.13 -2.80 10.10
CA LEU A 3 -17.89 -2.08 9.85
C LEU A 3 -18.04 -1.29 8.54
N PRO A 4 -17.50 -0.06 8.46
CA PRO A 4 -17.49 0.70 7.22
C PRO A 4 -16.83 -0.12 6.09
N THR A 5 -17.49 -0.21 4.94
CA THR A 5 -16.89 -0.80 3.74
C THR A 5 -15.97 0.23 3.11
N LEU A 6 -14.66 0.05 3.29
CA LEU A 6 -13.65 0.92 2.69
C LEU A 6 -13.47 0.60 1.21
N SER A 7 -13.22 1.63 0.43
CA SER A 7 -13.01 1.62 -1.02
C SER A 7 -11.61 2.14 -1.36
N TYR A 8 -11.22 2.04 -2.64
CA TYR A 8 -9.93 2.56 -3.09
C TYR A 8 -9.73 4.05 -2.79
N ASN A 9 -10.80 4.84 -2.87
CA ASN A 9 -10.75 6.30 -2.70
C ASN A 9 -10.53 6.72 -1.25
N ASP A 10 -10.71 5.81 -0.29
CA ASP A 10 -10.47 6.10 1.12
C ASP A 10 -8.98 6.09 1.46
N TYR A 11 -8.15 5.44 0.64
CA TYR A 11 -6.69 5.36 0.82
C TYR A 11 -6.01 6.47 0.03
N THR A 12 -5.50 7.46 0.75
CA THR A 12 -4.94 8.70 0.16
C THR A 12 -3.42 8.76 0.25
N VAL A 13 -2.82 7.88 1.05
CA VAL A 13 -1.38 7.80 1.25
C VAL A 13 -0.89 6.42 0.84
N ALA A 14 0.19 6.38 0.08
CA ALA A 14 0.89 5.17 -0.30
C ALA A 14 2.27 5.12 0.35
N TRP A 15 2.56 4.06 1.09
CA TRP A 15 3.88 3.80 1.63
C TRP A 15 4.57 2.73 0.80
N ILE A 16 5.66 3.08 0.12
CA ILE A 16 6.38 2.14 -0.74
C ILE A 16 7.58 1.53 -0.01
N CYS A 17 7.61 0.20 0.02
CA CYS A 17 8.70 -0.59 0.55
C CYS A 17 9.43 -1.28 -0.60
N ALA A 18 10.74 -1.06 -0.69
CA ALA A 18 11.62 -1.76 -1.63
C ALA A 18 12.08 -3.11 -1.05
N LEU A 19 12.11 -3.24 0.28
CA LEU A 19 12.57 -4.44 0.98
C LEU A 19 11.47 -5.06 1.85
N PRO A 20 11.44 -6.39 2.01
CA PRO A 20 10.53 -7.06 2.95
C PRO A 20 10.66 -6.57 4.39
N LEU A 21 11.87 -6.16 4.79
CA LEU A 21 12.11 -5.60 6.13
C LEU A 21 11.40 -4.26 6.31
N GLU A 22 11.39 -3.40 5.29
CA GLU A 22 10.66 -2.13 5.31
C GLU A 22 9.16 -2.38 5.38
N MET A 23 8.64 -3.34 4.60
CA MET A 23 7.23 -3.73 4.67
C MET A 23 6.85 -4.25 6.06
N THR A 24 7.73 -5.00 6.70
CA THR A 24 7.53 -5.49 8.06
C THR A 24 7.46 -4.35 9.06
N ALA A 25 8.36 -3.36 8.95
CA ALA A 25 8.34 -2.18 9.79
C ALA A 25 7.09 -1.32 9.55
N ALA A 26 6.73 -1.07 8.29
CA ALA A 26 5.54 -0.31 7.92
C ALA A 26 4.26 -0.97 8.45
N LYS A 27 4.14 -2.30 8.32
CA LYS A 27 3.03 -3.06 8.90
C LYS A 27 2.97 -2.95 10.43
N ALA A 28 4.13 -2.97 11.09
CA ALA A 28 4.20 -2.81 12.54
C ALA A 28 3.80 -1.41 13.01
N MET A 29 3.82 -0.41 12.12
CA MET A 29 3.37 0.96 12.41
C MET A 29 1.88 1.18 12.18
N LEU A 30 1.15 0.21 11.62
CA LEU A 30 -0.31 0.31 11.45
C LEU A 30 -1.02 0.18 12.80
N ASP A 31 -1.94 1.10 13.08
CA ASP A 31 -2.88 1.00 14.20
C ASP A 31 -3.97 -0.05 13.92
N GLU A 32 -4.41 -0.12 12.66
CA GLU A 32 -5.40 -1.08 12.17
C GLU A 32 -5.01 -1.63 10.80
N VAL A 33 -5.22 -2.93 10.59
CA VAL A 33 -5.05 -3.58 9.28
C VAL A 33 -6.43 -3.85 8.70
N HIS A 34 -6.67 -3.38 7.48
CA HIS A 34 -7.93 -3.55 6.78
C HIS A 34 -7.91 -4.80 5.88
N ASN A 35 -9.09 -5.27 5.51
CA ASN A 35 -9.22 -6.34 4.52
C ASN A 35 -8.68 -5.87 3.16
N PRO A 36 -8.03 -6.77 2.39
CA PRO A 36 -7.56 -6.44 1.05
C PRO A 36 -8.72 -6.09 0.12
N LEU A 37 -8.46 -5.16 -0.80
CA LEU A 37 -9.38 -4.81 -1.87
C LEU A 37 -9.12 -5.65 -3.13
N PRO A 38 -10.09 -5.76 -4.06
CA PRO A 38 -9.97 -6.61 -5.26
C PRO A 38 -8.85 -6.18 -6.21
N GLN A 39 -7.75 -6.94 -6.24
CA GLN A 39 -6.59 -6.67 -7.07
C GLN A 39 -6.65 -7.42 -8.43
N PRO A 40 -6.26 -6.80 -9.55
CA PRO A 40 -6.15 -7.49 -10.84
C PRO A 40 -5.12 -8.62 -10.81
N GLU A 41 -5.38 -9.76 -11.45
CA GLU A 41 -4.45 -10.91 -11.50
C GLU A 41 -3.10 -10.59 -12.17
N SER A 42 -3.07 -9.61 -13.07
CA SER A 42 -1.84 -9.12 -13.69
C SER A 42 -0.94 -8.32 -12.75
N ASP A 43 -1.47 -7.90 -11.60
CA ASP A 43 -0.73 -7.18 -10.58
C ASP A 43 -0.13 -8.17 -9.60
N ASN A 44 1.19 -8.30 -9.62
CA ASN A 44 1.94 -9.20 -8.71
C ASN A 44 2.50 -8.45 -7.49
N ASN A 45 2.13 -7.18 -7.29
CA ASN A 45 2.57 -6.42 -6.15
C ASN A 45 1.85 -6.87 -4.88
N SER A 46 2.52 -6.72 -3.73
CA SER A 46 1.92 -7.00 -2.43
C SER A 46 1.43 -5.70 -1.80
N TYR A 47 0.12 -5.62 -1.56
CA TYR A 47 -0.50 -4.49 -0.88
C TYR A 47 -0.94 -4.88 0.52
N THR A 48 -0.84 -3.95 1.47
CA THR A 48 -1.45 -4.05 2.78
C THR A 48 -2.13 -2.74 3.09
N LEU A 49 -3.41 -2.81 3.43
CA LEU A 49 -4.24 -1.65 3.69
C LEU A 49 -4.38 -1.47 5.20
N GLY A 50 -4.36 -0.23 5.67
CA GLY A 50 -4.50 0.01 7.09
C GLY A 50 -4.67 1.48 7.45
N THR A 51 -4.62 1.73 8.75
CA THR A 51 -4.72 3.05 9.35
C THR A 51 -3.47 3.36 10.17
N VAL A 52 -2.96 4.58 10.03
CA VAL A 52 -1.97 5.18 10.93
C VAL A 52 -2.47 6.54 11.37
N HIS A 53 -2.63 6.73 12.67
CA HIS A 53 -3.10 7.95 13.29
C HIS A 53 -4.41 8.50 12.67
N GLY A 54 -5.33 7.61 12.31
CA GLY A 54 -6.59 7.97 11.66
C GLY A 54 -6.51 8.26 10.15
N HIS A 55 -5.33 8.12 9.52
CA HIS A 55 -5.17 8.20 8.08
C HIS A 55 -5.16 6.81 7.46
N HIS A 56 -5.98 6.60 6.42
CA HIS A 56 -6.00 5.35 5.68
C HIS A 56 -4.92 5.36 4.60
N LEU A 57 -4.09 4.33 4.62
CA LEU A 57 -2.94 4.21 3.72
C LEU A 57 -2.76 2.80 3.18
N VAL A 58 -2.08 2.74 2.05
CA VAL A 58 -1.71 1.49 1.37
C VAL A 58 -0.21 1.31 1.42
N ILE A 59 0.23 0.23 2.06
CA ILE A 59 1.62 -0.21 2.03
C ILE A 59 1.79 -1.10 0.80
N LEU A 60 2.69 -0.69 -0.09
CA LEU A 60 3.07 -1.43 -1.27
C LEU A 60 4.47 -2.01 -1.06
N CYS A 61 4.64 -3.32 -1.22
CA CYS A 61 5.96 -3.92 -1.35
C CYS A 61 6.24 -4.26 -2.81
N LEU A 62 7.36 -3.77 -3.34
CA LEU A 62 7.83 -4.12 -4.67
C LEU A 62 8.27 -5.60 -4.71
N PRO A 63 8.14 -6.27 -5.87
CA PRO A 63 8.56 -7.66 -6.02
C PRO A 63 10.06 -7.84 -5.75
N SER A 64 10.43 -9.00 -5.19
CA SER A 64 11.81 -9.31 -4.81
C SER A 64 12.78 -9.14 -5.98
N GLY A 65 13.89 -8.44 -5.75
CA GLY A 65 14.89 -8.13 -6.77
C GLY A 65 14.56 -6.92 -7.63
N VAL A 66 13.40 -6.28 -7.46
CA VAL A 66 13.04 -5.03 -8.12
C VAL A 66 13.15 -3.87 -7.11
N TYR A 67 14.29 -3.18 -7.16
CA TYR A 67 14.61 -2.06 -6.28
C TYR A 67 14.96 -0.80 -7.08
N GLY A 68 14.91 0.35 -6.42
CA GLY A 68 15.28 1.63 -6.99
C GLY A 68 14.10 2.53 -7.32
N THR A 69 14.40 3.82 -7.45
CA THR A 69 13.44 4.91 -7.62
C THR A 69 12.55 4.75 -8.85
N THR A 70 13.07 4.19 -9.94
CA THR A 70 12.31 3.96 -11.18
C THR A 70 11.18 2.95 -11.00
N SER A 71 11.41 1.86 -10.27
CA SER A 71 10.37 0.86 -10.00
C SER A 71 9.27 1.42 -9.09
N ALA A 72 9.68 2.11 -8.01
CA ALA A 72 8.76 2.81 -7.13
C ALA A 72 7.91 3.84 -7.90
N ALA A 73 8.55 4.68 -8.73
CA ALA A 73 7.85 5.66 -9.56
C ALA A 73 6.88 5.02 -10.56
N THR A 74 7.24 3.88 -11.13
CA THR A 74 6.34 3.15 -12.05
C THR A 74 5.12 2.62 -11.32
N ALA A 75 5.30 2.06 -10.11
CA ALA A 75 4.18 1.60 -9.31
C ALA A 75 3.26 2.75 -8.90
N VAL A 76 3.81 3.91 -8.52
CA VAL A 76 3.02 5.11 -8.25
C VAL A 76 2.20 5.50 -9.48
N ALA A 77 2.87 5.69 -10.62
CA ALA A 77 2.24 6.21 -11.82
C ALA A 77 1.19 5.27 -12.45
N THR A 78 1.24 3.96 -12.14
CA THR A 78 0.35 2.96 -12.76
C THR A 78 -0.67 2.35 -11.81
N LYS A 79 -0.46 2.45 -10.49
CA LYS A 79 -1.27 1.75 -9.48
C LYS A 79 -1.75 2.64 -8.34
N LEU A 80 -1.13 3.80 -8.13
CA LEU A 80 -1.33 4.66 -6.97
C LEU A 80 -1.29 6.14 -7.38
N ASP A 81 -1.74 6.49 -8.60
CA ASP A 81 -1.67 7.87 -9.11
C ASP A 81 -2.58 8.84 -8.34
N TRP A 82 -3.51 8.29 -7.55
CA TRP A 82 -4.40 9.00 -6.63
C TRP A 82 -3.85 9.14 -5.20
N CYS A 83 -2.68 8.57 -4.89
CA CYS A 83 -2.08 8.63 -3.55
C CYS A 83 -0.90 9.61 -3.48
N SER A 84 -0.76 10.28 -2.33
CA SER A 84 0.51 10.91 -1.94
C SER A 84 1.48 9.83 -1.45
N VAL A 85 2.76 9.93 -1.82
CA VAL A 85 3.76 8.86 -1.57
C VAL A 85 4.63 9.19 -0.35
N VAL A 86 4.84 8.18 0.50
CA VAL A 86 5.76 8.16 1.64
C VAL A 86 6.81 7.08 1.41
#